data_AF-A0A8I1SN52-F1
#
_entry.id   AF-A0A8I1SN52-F1
#
_cell.length_a   1.000
_cell.length_b   1.000
_cell.length_c   1.000
_cell.angle_alpha   90.00
_cell.angle_beta   90.00
_cell.angle_gamma   90.00
#
_symmetry.space_group_name_H-M   'P 1'
#
loop_
_entity.id
_entity.type
_entity.pdbx_description
1 polymer ?
#
loop_
_entity_poly.entity_id
_entity_poly.type
_entity_poly.pdbx_seq_one_letter_code
_entity_poly.pdbx_strand_id
1 'polypeptide(L)'
;MGKVYEASTLLAYAKDRVQAYKAFDEQLDALKKALHAVATLDHEFQGKGADSIKGFYTSQVDMVTYWESLVSSHQSYFNSIADYAEQAKLKGDTVVDVSFLEQELAVANDRSKQMVEQQHTELEAILSNIEDIIHITPFSTEAFEDELSAAEKKEQKLLPQ
;
A
#
# COMPACT_ATOMS: atom_id res chain seq x y z
N MET A 1 -19.29 -0.23 6.52
CA MET A 1 -18.60 0.78 5.71
C MET A 1 -17.40 0.08 5.09
N GLY A 2 -17.35 0.04 3.76
CA GLY A 2 -16.22 -0.53 3.02
C GLY A 2 -14.96 0.30 3.19
N LYS A 3 -13.81 -0.26 2.83
CA LYS A 3 -12.55 0.49 2.79
C LYS A 3 -12.58 1.41 1.58
N VAL A 4 -12.31 2.70 1.77
CA VAL A 4 -12.22 3.68 0.67
C VAL A 4 -10.79 4.21 0.63
N TYR A 5 -10.20 4.17 -0.56
CA TYR A 5 -8.96 4.89 -0.85
C TYR A 5 -9.31 6.30 -1.29
N GLU A 6 -8.72 7.30 -0.65
CA GLU A 6 -8.81 8.71 -1.02
C GLU A 6 -7.41 9.30 -1.14
N ALA A 7 -7.00 9.63 -2.37
CA ALA A 7 -5.66 10.12 -2.64
C ALA A 7 -5.34 11.42 -1.89
N SER A 8 -6.27 12.37 -1.86
CA SER A 8 -6.11 13.65 -1.17
C SER A 8 -5.90 13.48 0.34
N THR A 9 -6.72 12.63 0.97
CA THR A 9 -6.62 12.31 2.40
C THR A 9 -5.31 11.59 2.72
N LEU A 10 -4.88 10.64 1.90
CA LEU A 10 -3.60 9.94 2.06
C LEU A 10 -2.40 10.90 1.95
N LEU A 11 -2.40 11.79 0.95
CA LEU A 11 -1.32 12.76 0.74
C LEU A 11 -1.26 13.80 1.85
N ALA A 12 -2.41 14.28 2.32
CA ALA A 12 -2.49 15.17 3.48
C ALA A 12 -1.90 14.50 4.72
N TYR A 13 -2.31 13.26 5.01
CA TYR A 13 -1.78 12.49 6.12
C TYR A 13 -0.26 12.27 6.01
N ALA A 14 0.24 11.93 4.81
CA ALA A 14 1.67 11.74 4.58
C ALA A 14 2.46 13.02 4.86
N LYS A 15 1.97 14.17 4.40
CA LYS A 15 2.56 15.48 4.68
C LYS A 15 2.60 15.79 6.17
N ASP A 16 1.50 15.54 6.88
CA ASP A 16 1.42 15.76 8.33
C ASP A 16 2.40 14.87 9.09
N ARG A 17 2.55 13.60 8.67
CA ARG A 17 3.55 12.68 9.24
C ARG A 17 4.97 13.20 9.03
N VAL A 18 5.32 13.69 7.84
CA VAL A 18 6.65 14.28 7.57
C VAL A 18 6.93 15.46 8.50
N GLN A 19 5.95 16.35 8.72
CA GLN A 19 6.13 17.48 9.65
C GLN A 19 6.29 17.02 11.10
N ALA A 20 5.49 16.03 11.53
CA ALA A 20 5.62 15.46 12.87
C ALA A 20 7.01 14.82 13.09
N TYR A 21 7.54 14.12 12.08
CA TYR A 21 8.88 13.54 12.16
C TYR A 21 9.99 14.58 12.16
N LYS A 22 9.83 15.72 11.48
CA LYS A 22 10.80 16.83 11.57
C LYS A 22 10.86 17.41 12.99
N ALA A 23 9.70 17.67 13.59
CA ALA A 23 9.64 18.14 14.97
C ALA A 23 10.20 17.11 15.97
N PHE A 24 9.99 15.82 15.72
CA PHE A 24 10.56 14.76 16.55
C PHE A 24 12.08 14.63 16.40
N ASP A 25 12.61 14.81 15.19
CA ASP A 25 14.06 14.83 14.93
C ASP A 25 14.77 15.94 15.71
N GLU A 26 14.17 17.13 15.79
CA GLU A 26 14.68 18.24 16.63
C GLU A 26 14.71 17.88 18.12
N GLN A 27 13.72 17.11 18.61
CA GLN A 27 13.71 16.62 20.00
C GLN A 27 14.80 15.56 20.23
N LEU A 28 15.05 14.69 19.25
CA LEU A 28 16.12 13.70 19.32
C LEU A 28 17.50 14.36 19.33
N ASP A 29 17.74 15.38 18.50
CA ASP A 29 18.99 16.15 18.51
C ASP A 29 19.22 16.85 19.87
N ALA A 30 18.19 17.45 20.45
CA ALA A 30 18.27 18.05 21.78
C ALA A 30 18.59 17.00 22.87
N LEU A 31 17.93 15.83 22.83
CA LEU A 31 18.19 14.72 23.74
C LEU A 31 19.63 14.20 23.59
N LYS A 32 20.08 14.00 22.35
CA LYS A 32 21.44 13.53 22.02
C LYS A 32 22.49 14.46 22.61
N LYS A 33 22.32 15.77 22.43
CA LYS A 33 23.20 16.80 23.01
C LYS A 33 23.24 16.74 24.54
N ALA A 34 22.08 16.59 25.18
CA ALA A 34 22.02 16.48 26.64
C ALA A 34 22.72 15.22 27.17
N LEU A 35 22.50 14.07 26.53
CA LEU A 35 23.17 12.81 26.89
C LEU A 35 24.69 12.90 26.66
N HIS A 36 25.11 13.48 25.53
CA HIS A 36 26.51 13.66 25.20
C HIS A 36 27.22 14.56 26.21
N ALA A 37 26.58 15.67 26.64
CA ALA A 37 27.13 16.55 27.65
C ALA A 37 27.46 15.82 28.96
N VAL A 38 26.62 14.87 29.39
CA VAL A 38 26.89 14.03 30.57
C VAL A 38 28.02 13.04 30.30
N ALA A 39 28.04 12.42 29.12
CA ALA A 39 29.07 11.46 28.73
C ALA A 39 30.48 12.08 28.69
N THR A 40 30.58 13.39 28.45
CA THR A 40 31.86 14.11 28.30
C THR A 40 32.27 14.96 29.50
N LEU A 41 31.63 14.81 30.67
CA LEU A 41 32.06 15.50 31.90
C LEU A 41 33.46 15.02 32.32
N ASP A 42 34.39 15.95 32.57
CA ASP A 42 35.81 15.64 32.84
C ASP A 42 36.28 15.96 34.27
N HIS A 43 36.39 17.23 34.64
CA HIS A 43 37.06 17.71 35.84
C HIS A 43 36.17 17.59 37.08
N GLU A 44 34.85 17.62 36.90
CA GLU A 44 33.87 17.52 37.99
C GLU A 44 33.36 16.09 38.24
N PHE A 45 33.69 15.13 37.35
CA PHE A 45 33.13 13.78 37.39
C PHE A 45 34.15 12.68 37.06
N GLN A 46 34.85 12.21 38.09
CA GLN A 46 36.02 11.32 37.97
C GLN A 46 35.92 10.05 38.83
N GLY A 47 36.76 9.07 38.48
CA GLY A 47 36.84 7.77 39.14
C GLY A 47 36.04 6.68 38.42
N LYS A 48 36.24 5.42 38.83
CA LYS A 48 35.68 4.24 38.14
C LYS A 48 34.14 4.27 38.01
N GLY A 49 33.45 4.79 39.02
CA GLY A 49 31.99 4.96 38.98
C GLY A 49 31.57 6.01 37.95
N ALA A 50 32.28 7.14 37.90
CA ALA A 50 32.05 8.19 36.91
C ALA A 50 32.29 7.67 35.48
N ASP A 51 33.37 6.90 35.27
CA ASP A 51 33.64 6.30 33.96
C ASP A 51 32.55 5.30 33.53
N SER A 52 32.01 4.53 34.48
CA SER A 52 30.89 3.62 34.21
C SER A 52 29.62 4.38 33.80
N ILE A 53 29.32 5.49 34.49
CA ILE A 53 28.16 6.34 34.19
C ILE A 53 28.33 7.03 32.83
N LYS A 54 29.51 7.61 32.55
CA LYS A 54 29.82 8.19 31.23
C LYS A 54 29.66 7.16 30.11
N GLY A 55 30.16 5.94 30.31
CA GLY A 55 29.98 4.84 29.36
C GLY A 55 28.51 4.52 29.08
N PHE A 56 27.66 4.51 30.11
CA PHE A 56 26.20 4.35 29.93
C PHE A 56 25.61 5.45 29.05
N TYR A 57 25.92 6.73 29.33
CA TYR A 57 25.40 7.86 28.54
C TYR A 57 25.94 7.86 27.11
N THR A 58 27.18 7.43 26.87
CA THR A 58 27.70 7.19 25.52
C THR A 58 26.84 6.17 24.78
N SER A 59 26.49 5.05 25.40
CA SER A 59 25.60 4.06 24.77
C SER A 59 24.19 4.61 24.51
N GLN A 60 23.69 5.52 25.34
CA GLN A 60 22.41 6.20 25.09
C GLN A 60 22.50 7.17 23.89
N VAL A 61 23.63 7.86 23.69
CA VAL A 61 23.87 8.69 22.49
C VAL A 61 23.84 7.85 21.22
N ASP A 62 24.43 6.64 21.26
CA ASP A 62 24.38 5.70 20.14
C ASP A 62 22.93 5.27 19.85
N MET A 63 22.15 4.98 20.91
CA MET A 63 20.73 4.64 20.79
C MET A 63 19.91 5.75 20.11
N VAL A 64 20.11 7.00 20.51
CA VAL A 64 19.43 8.15 19.88
C VAL A 64 19.82 8.29 18.40
N THR A 65 21.08 8.01 18.05
CA THR A 65 21.52 8.01 16.65
C THR A 65 20.79 6.98 15.78
N TYR A 66 20.46 5.80 16.35
CA TYR A 66 19.62 4.82 15.65
C TYR A 66 18.18 5.32 15.48
N TRP A 67 17.63 6.02 16.48
CA TRP A 67 16.30 6.61 16.37
C TRP A 67 16.24 7.72 15.31
N GLU A 68 17.24 8.60 15.24
CA GLU A 68 17.37 9.60 14.17
C GLU A 68 17.36 8.93 12.78
N SER A 69 18.11 7.82 12.62
CA SER A 69 18.16 7.06 11.37
C SER A 69 16.79 6.45 10.99
N LEU A 70 16.05 5.95 11.98
CA LEU A 70 14.71 5.42 11.79
C LEU A 70 13.73 6.54 11.40
N VAL A 71 13.78 7.68 12.07
CA VAL A 71 12.97 8.87 11.75
C VAL A 71 13.24 9.36 10.33
N SER A 72 14.50 9.46 9.92
CA SER A 72 14.89 9.82 8.56
C SER A 72 14.36 8.83 7.51
N SER A 73 14.40 7.53 7.83
CA SER A 73 13.82 6.48 6.97
C SER A 73 12.30 6.65 6.82
N HIS A 74 11.59 6.93 7.91
CA HIS A 74 10.15 7.21 7.86
C HIS A 74 9.83 8.49 7.09
N GLN A 75 10.58 9.57 7.28
CA GLN A 75 10.41 10.80 6.49
C GLN A 75 10.55 10.50 4.99
N SER A 76 11.57 9.73 4.60
CA SER A 76 11.79 9.33 3.20
C SER A 76 10.62 8.52 2.64
N TYR A 77 10.13 7.54 3.40
CA TYR A 77 8.94 6.76 3.02
C TYR A 77 7.69 7.63 2.83
N PHE A 78 7.38 8.52 3.79
CA PHE A 78 6.18 9.36 3.67
C PHE A 78 6.31 10.39 2.52
N ASN A 79 7.51 10.88 2.22
CA ASN A 79 7.74 11.73 1.06
C ASN A 79 7.55 10.99 -0.28
N SER A 80 7.81 9.68 -0.34
CA SER A 80 7.67 8.90 -1.59
C SER A 80 6.24 8.43 -1.87
N ILE A 81 5.29 8.59 -0.93
CA ILE A 81 3.88 8.18 -1.12
C ILE A 81 3.25 8.87 -2.34
N ALA A 82 3.59 10.14 -2.60
CA ALA A 82 3.09 10.86 -3.78
C ALA A 82 3.53 10.19 -5.08
N ASP A 83 4.80 9.79 -5.17
CA ASP A 83 5.36 9.12 -6.34
C ASP A 83 4.74 7.72 -6.51
N TYR A 84 4.51 6.99 -5.42
CA TYR A 84 3.82 5.69 -5.48
C TYR A 84 2.38 5.83 -5.98
N ALA A 85 1.64 6.83 -5.49
CA ALA A 85 0.28 7.10 -5.96
C ALA A 85 0.28 7.49 -7.44
N GLU A 86 1.26 8.26 -7.91
CA GLU A 86 1.40 8.60 -9.34
C GLU A 86 1.71 7.37 -10.20
N GLN A 87 2.67 6.53 -9.79
CA GLN A 87 3.03 5.29 -10.51
C GLN A 87 1.85 4.32 -10.59
N ALA A 88 1.03 4.25 -9.54
CA ALA A 88 -0.20 3.45 -9.52
C ALA A 88 -1.36 4.07 -10.31
N LYS A 89 -1.19 5.28 -10.87
CA LYS A 89 -2.27 6.08 -11.49
C LYS A 89 -3.44 6.37 -10.55
N LEU A 90 -3.14 6.53 -9.26
CA LEU A 90 -4.09 6.80 -8.19
C LEU A 90 -3.94 8.23 -7.62
N LYS A 91 -3.21 9.15 -8.28
CA LYS A 91 -3.03 10.53 -7.79
C LYS A 91 -4.27 11.41 -7.99
N GLY A 92 -4.21 12.64 -7.47
CA GLY A 92 -5.23 13.67 -7.70
C GLY A 92 -6.46 13.47 -6.83
N ASP A 93 -7.64 13.61 -7.41
CA ASP A 93 -8.93 13.44 -6.71
C ASP A 93 -9.46 11.99 -6.81
N THR A 94 -8.55 11.03 -6.99
CA THR A 94 -8.92 9.62 -7.13
C THR A 94 -9.52 9.10 -5.84
N VAL A 95 -10.74 8.55 -5.96
CA VAL A 95 -11.45 7.84 -4.90
C VAL A 95 -11.77 6.44 -5.41
N VAL A 96 -11.39 5.42 -4.64
CA VAL A 96 -11.65 4.02 -4.99
C VAL A 96 -12.37 3.35 -3.83
N ASP A 97 -13.54 2.79 -4.12
CA ASP A 97 -14.18 1.84 -3.21
C ASP A 97 -13.43 0.51 -3.31
N VAL A 98 -12.64 0.20 -2.29
CA VAL A 98 -11.82 -1.02 -2.27
C VAL A 98 -12.71 -2.25 -2.07
N SER A 99 -13.87 -2.11 -1.43
CA SER A 99 -14.82 -3.22 -1.27
C SER A 99 -15.48 -3.59 -2.59
N PHE A 100 -15.70 -2.61 -3.48
CA PHE A 100 -16.10 -2.89 -4.86
C PHE A 100 -15.04 -3.74 -5.57
N LEU A 101 -13.76 -3.37 -5.47
CA LEU A 101 -12.67 -4.11 -6.12
C LEU A 101 -12.46 -5.50 -5.52
N GLU A 102 -12.49 -5.64 -4.19
CA GLU A 102 -12.19 -6.91 -3.52
C GLU A 102 -13.33 -7.94 -3.61
N GLN A 103 -14.58 -7.50 -3.74
CA GLN A 103 -15.73 -8.38 -3.55
C GLN A 103 -16.83 -8.21 -4.62
N GLU A 104 -17.26 -6.98 -4.89
CA GLU A 104 -18.40 -6.78 -5.79
C GLU A 104 -18.05 -7.05 -7.25
N LEU A 105 -16.84 -6.68 -7.67
CA LEU A 105 -16.36 -6.87 -9.04
C LEU A 105 -16.17 -8.36 -9.37
N ALA A 106 -15.50 -9.12 -8.49
CA ALA A 106 -15.34 -10.56 -8.66
C ALA A 106 -16.69 -11.30 -8.77
N VAL A 107 -17.64 -10.96 -7.89
CA VAL A 107 -19.00 -11.54 -7.94
C VAL A 107 -19.75 -11.16 -9.22
N ALA A 108 -19.58 -9.92 -9.71
CA ALA A 108 -20.20 -9.48 -10.96
C ALA A 108 -19.58 -10.18 -12.18
N ASN A 109 -18.27 -10.40 -12.20
CA ASN A 109 -17.58 -11.15 -13.25
C ASN A 109 -18.03 -12.62 -13.29
N ASP A 110 -18.07 -13.29 -12.14
CA ASP A 110 -18.55 -14.68 -12.03
C ASP A 110 -19.99 -14.82 -12.54
N ARG A 111 -20.88 -13.90 -12.17
CA ARG A 111 -22.26 -13.89 -12.66
C ARG A 111 -22.35 -13.66 -14.17
N SER A 112 -21.53 -12.76 -14.70
CA SER A 112 -21.52 -12.46 -16.13
C SER A 112 -21.05 -13.67 -16.94
N LYS A 113 -20.02 -14.37 -16.45
CA LYS A 113 -19.54 -15.63 -17.03
C LYS A 113 -20.62 -16.71 -17.02
N GLN A 114 -21.25 -16.96 -15.88
CA GLN A 114 -22.34 -17.94 -15.75
C GLN A 114 -23.51 -17.64 -16.71
N MET A 115 -23.87 -16.36 -16.86
CA MET A 115 -24.95 -15.96 -17.76
C MET A 115 -24.61 -16.23 -19.23
N VAL A 116 -23.38 -15.93 -19.67
CA VAL A 116 -22.93 -16.20 -21.04
C VAL A 116 -22.83 -17.70 -21.31
N GLU A 117 -22.26 -18.48 -20.39
CA GLU A 117 -22.20 -19.95 -20.49
C GLU A 117 -23.60 -20.58 -20.58
N GLN A 118 -24.54 -20.10 -19.77
CA GLN A 118 -25.92 -20.56 -19.80
C GLN A 118 -26.60 -20.23 -21.14
N GLN A 119 -26.51 -18.97 -21.60
CA GLN A 119 -27.11 -18.55 -22.87
C GLN A 119 -26.51 -19.29 -24.06
N HIS A 120 -25.19 -19.51 -24.07
CA HIS A 120 -24.51 -20.27 -25.11
C HIS A 120 -25.04 -21.72 -25.14
N THR A 121 -25.13 -22.37 -23.98
CA THR A 121 -25.65 -23.74 -23.86
C THR A 121 -27.11 -23.85 -24.32
N GLU A 122 -27.95 -22.88 -23.96
CA GLU A 122 -29.36 -22.83 -24.41
C GLU A 122 -29.46 -22.68 -25.94
N LEU A 123 -28.63 -21.83 -26.54
CA LEU A 123 -28.59 -21.64 -27.99
C LEU A 123 -28.06 -22.88 -28.72
N GLU A 124 -27.00 -23.51 -28.21
CA GLU A 124 -26.47 -24.76 -28.76
C GLU A 124 -27.53 -25.86 -28.75
N ALA A 125 -28.29 -25.99 -27.65
CA ALA A 125 -29.40 -26.93 -27.56
C ALA A 125 -30.51 -26.63 -28.59
N ILE A 126 -30.86 -25.35 -28.80
CA ILE A 126 -31.84 -24.94 -29.82
C ILE A 126 -31.35 -25.29 -31.23
N LEU A 127 -30.07 -25.01 -31.54
CA LEU A 127 -29.50 -25.26 -32.86
C LEU A 127 -29.34 -26.76 -33.15
N SER A 128 -28.98 -27.58 -32.15
CA SER A 128 -28.89 -29.03 -32.32
C SER A 128 -30.24 -29.69 -32.62
N ASN A 129 -31.35 -29.12 -32.14
CA ASN A 129 -32.70 -29.62 -32.44
C ASN A 129 -33.12 -29.50 -33.91
N ILE A 130 -32.44 -28.68 -34.72
CA ILE A 130 -32.72 -28.49 -36.16
C ILE A 130 -31.57 -28.95 -37.07
N GLU A 131 -30.60 -29.67 -36.50
CA GLU A 131 -29.36 -30.06 -37.16
C GLU A 131 -29.55 -31.01 -38.35
N ASP A 132 -30.66 -31.76 -38.34
CA ASP A 132 -31.10 -32.63 -39.44
C ASP A 132 -31.56 -31.86 -40.69
N ILE A 133 -32.00 -30.61 -40.52
CA ILE A 133 -32.43 -29.71 -41.60
C ILE A 133 -31.27 -28.83 -42.06
N ILE A 134 -30.57 -28.20 -41.12
CA ILE A 134 -29.46 -27.28 -41.40
C ILE A 134 -28.46 -27.26 -40.24
N HIS A 135 -27.17 -27.43 -40.56
CA HIS A 135 -26.11 -27.29 -39.56
C HIS A 135 -25.74 -25.81 -39.38
N ILE A 136 -25.87 -25.30 -38.16
CA ILE A 136 -25.51 -23.94 -37.77
C ILE A 136 -24.58 -24.03 -36.58
N THR A 137 -23.36 -23.51 -36.72
CA THR A 137 -22.40 -23.45 -35.62
C THR A 137 -22.78 -22.34 -34.63
N PRO A 138 -22.88 -22.62 -33.32
CA PRO A 138 -23.02 -21.58 -32.29
C PRO A 138 -21.87 -20.55 -32.36
N PHE A 139 -22.13 -19.32 -31.94
CA PHE A 139 -21.08 -18.30 -31.86
C PHE A 139 -20.09 -18.62 -30.73
N SER A 140 -18.81 -18.30 -30.93
CA SER A 140 -17.78 -18.51 -29.91
C SER A 140 -17.94 -17.57 -28.71
N THR A 141 -17.70 -18.07 -27.50
CA THR A 141 -17.58 -17.28 -26.26
C THR A 141 -16.14 -16.80 -25.98
N GLU A 142 -15.15 -17.24 -26.77
CA GLU A 142 -13.73 -16.97 -26.51
C GLU A 142 -13.41 -15.48 -26.37
N ALA A 143 -13.98 -14.62 -27.23
CA ALA A 143 -13.73 -13.19 -27.16
C ALA A 143 -14.21 -12.57 -25.84
N PHE A 144 -15.35 -13.03 -25.32
CA PHE A 144 -15.87 -12.61 -24.03
C PHE A 144 -14.98 -13.12 -22.89
N GLU A 145 -14.57 -14.38 -22.95
CA GLU A 145 -13.68 -14.99 -21.94
C GLU A 145 -12.30 -14.32 -21.89
N ASP A 146 -11.76 -13.93 -23.05
CA ASP A 146 -10.50 -13.21 -23.16
C ASP A 146 -10.59 -11.81 -22.55
N GLU A 147 -11.65 -11.07 -22.85
CA GLU A 147 -11.90 -9.74 -22.29
C GLU A 147 -12.12 -9.80 -20.78
N LEU A 148 -12.89 -10.77 -20.29
CA LEU A 148 -13.14 -10.98 -18.86
C LEU A 148 -11.83 -11.34 -18.13
N SER A 149 -11.05 -12.27 -18.69
CA SER A 149 -9.74 -12.66 -18.14
C SER A 149 -8.75 -11.49 -18.12
N ALA A 150 -8.78 -10.61 -19.13
CA ALA A 150 -7.96 -9.41 -19.15
C ALA A 150 -8.38 -8.40 -18.08
N ALA A 151 -9.69 -8.26 -17.82
CA ALA A 151 -10.22 -7.42 -16.76
C ALA A 151 -9.81 -7.93 -15.37
N GLU A 152 -9.93 -9.23 -15.09
CA GLU A 152 -9.48 -9.85 -13.83
C GLU A 152 -7.98 -9.66 -13.58
N LYS A 153 -7.15 -9.83 -14.62
CA LYS A 153 -5.70 -9.55 -14.51
C LYS A 153 -5.39 -8.08 -14.22
N LYS A 154 -6.25 -7.17 -14.67
CA LYS A 154 -6.11 -5.73 -14.40
C LYS A 154 -6.53 -5.41 -12.96
N GLU A 155 -7.57 -6.06 -12.45
CA GLU A 155 -8.01 -5.98 -11.05
C GLU A 155 -6.89 -6.41 -10.09
N GLN A 156 -6.26 -7.58 -10.30
CA GLN A 156 -5.17 -8.05 -9.44
C GLN A 156 -3.97 -7.08 -9.37
N LYS A 157 -3.77 -6.25 -10.39
CA LYS A 157 -2.71 -5.23 -10.41
C LYS A 157 -3.09 -3.96 -9.65
N LEU A 158 -4.37 -3.73 -9.42
CA LEU A 158 -4.91 -2.54 -8.74
C LEU A 158 -5.14 -2.79 -7.24
N LEU A 159 -5.23 -4.05 -6.82
CA LEU A 159 -5.30 -4.40 -5.40
C LEU A 159 -3.95 -4.12 -4.72
N PRO A 160 -3.94 -3.43 -3.56
CA PRO A 160 -2.72 -3.23 -2.78
C PRO A 160 -2.17 -4.58 -2.28
N GLN A 161 -0.86 -4.80 -2.40
CA GLN A 161 -0.15 -5.99 -1.89
C GLN A 161 0.06 -5.95 -0.39
#